data_AF-A0AAX6QH81-F1
#
_entry.id   AF-A0AAX6QH81-F1
#
_cell.length_a   1.000
_cell.length_b   1.000
_cell.length_c   1.000
_cell.angle_alpha   90.00
_cell.angle_beta   90.00
_cell.angle_gamma   90.00
#
_symmetry.space_group_name_H-M   'P 1'
#
loop_
_entity.id
_entity.type
_entity.pdbx_description
1 polymer ?
#
loop_
_entity_poly.entity_id
_entity_poly.type
_entity_poly.pdbx_seq_one_letter_code
_entity_poly.pdbx_strand_id
1 'polypeptide(L)'
;MGRPVLLPLCVLICTPASWALLCSWCKSSGPCQVEECAPGQDLCRTTVMHVWGEDELEVVERGCAHAEKTNRTMSYRLGPQIISLTETVCRSNLCNRPRPGQARTFAMGRYLECISCTSSDLSCERGREQSLQCRLPREQCIEVVTHNSLEDTESSTDEHHTRGCGFLPGCPGPTGFHNNHSFHYLRCCNSTKCNRGPVIELQNLPPNGVQCYSCEGNGTHGCSSSESSLVSCRGPMDQCLQATGTKGPGNANFTLRGCSTASWCQDSHMADTFSLTHLSVSCCKGTGCNHPASDVHYRSGGAPRPGPVPLSLASTLLVTIRLWGGVLLWT
;
A
#
# COMPACT_ATOMS: atom_id res chain seq x y z
N MET A 1 66.10 27.53 9.58
CA MET A 1 64.85 28.33 9.63
C MET A 1 63.86 27.67 8.67
N GLY A 2 62.86 26.97 9.19
CA GLY A 2 61.84 26.32 8.36
C GLY A 2 60.58 26.19 9.18
N ARG A 3 59.55 26.97 8.84
CA ARG A 3 58.18 26.82 9.36
C ARG A 3 57.31 26.35 8.20
N PRO A 4 56.76 25.13 8.23
CA PRO A 4 55.79 24.72 7.23
C PRO A 4 54.46 25.39 7.57
N VAL A 5 53.87 26.05 6.58
CA VAL A 5 52.54 26.65 6.63
C VAL A 5 51.52 25.51 6.58
N LEU A 6 50.78 25.31 7.67
CA LEU A 6 49.63 24.41 7.73
C LEU A 6 48.42 25.13 7.09
N LEU A 7 48.09 24.76 5.85
CA LEU A 7 46.82 25.09 5.19
C LEU A 7 45.71 24.20 5.78
N PRO A 8 44.61 24.75 6.31
CA PRO A 8 43.49 23.93 6.75
C PRO A 8 42.72 23.47 5.50
N LEU A 9 42.73 22.17 5.26
CA LEU A 9 41.92 21.52 4.23
C LEU A 9 40.46 21.54 4.70
N CYS A 10 39.68 22.51 4.22
CA CYS A 10 38.25 22.58 4.48
C CYS A 10 37.55 21.47 3.67
N VAL A 11 37.31 20.32 4.29
CA VAL A 11 36.54 19.23 3.69
C VAL A 11 35.07 19.65 3.72
N LEU A 12 34.58 20.20 2.61
CA LEU A 12 33.16 20.29 2.32
C LEU A 12 32.60 18.87 2.26
N ILE A 13 31.99 18.43 3.37
CA ILE A 13 31.10 17.28 3.36
C ILE A 13 29.87 17.74 2.57
N CYS A 14 29.92 17.58 1.24
CA CYS A 14 28.71 17.52 0.44
C CYS A 14 27.94 16.30 0.94
N THR A 15 26.99 16.52 1.85
CA THR A 15 25.86 15.62 1.95
C THR A 15 25.27 15.54 0.54
N PRO A 16 25.08 14.34 -0.04
CA PRO A 16 24.38 14.25 -1.30
C PRO A 16 23.01 14.87 -1.05
N ALA A 17 22.74 16.03 -1.67
CA ALA A 17 21.37 16.50 -1.76
C ALA A 17 20.60 15.33 -2.36
N SER A 18 19.67 14.76 -1.59
CA SER A 18 18.71 13.82 -2.14
C SER A 18 17.87 14.63 -3.11
N TRP A 19 18.19 14.57 -4.40
CA TRP A 19 17.42 15.27 -5.42
C TRP A 19 16.03 14.64 -5.40
N ALA A 20 15.02 15.46 -5.11
CA ALA A 20 13.64 14.99 -5.12
C ALA A 20 13.27 14.51 -6.52
N LEU A 21 12.50 13.43 -6.59
CA LEU A 21 12.02 12.87 -7.86
C LEU A 21 11.11 13.90 -8.53
N LEU A 22 11.28 14.11 -9.83
CA LEU A 22 10.40 14.96 -10.64
C LEU A 22 9.46 14.09 -11.46
N CYS A 23 8.17 14.39 -11.48
CA CYS A 23 7.17 13.68 -12.26
C CYS A 23 6.32 14.63 -13.12
N SER A 24 5.73 14.11 -14.20
CA SER A 24 4.67 14.83 -14.91
C SER A 24 3.36 14.70 -14.13
N TRP A 25 2.63 15.81 -14.00
CA TRP A 25 1.36 15.90 -13.28
C TRP A 25 0.24 16.44 -14.16
N CYS A 26 -0.89 15.73 -14.19
CA CYS A 26 -2.11 16.16 -14.86
C CYS A 26 -3.31 15.36 -14.33
N LYS A 27 -4.45 16.04 -14.19
CA LYS A 27 -5.73 15.44 -13.74
C LYS A 27 -6.60 14.91 -14.89
N SER A 28 -6.21 15.17 -16.14
CA SER A 28 -6.93 14.72 -17.33
C SER A 28 -5.98 14.70 -18.53
N SER A 29 -6.50 14.30 -19.70
CA SER A 29 -5.79 14.25 -20.98
C SER A 29 -5.26 15.60 -21.50
N GLY A 30 -5.39 16.68 -20.73
CA GLY A 30 -4.86 18.01 -21.01
C GLY A 30 -3.34 18.17 -20.77
N PRO A 31 -2.83 19.42 -20.84
CA PRO A 31 -1.41 19.70 -20.68
C PRO A 31 -0.92 19.33 -19.26
N CYS A 32 0.17 18.56 -19.19
CA CYS A 32 0.78 18.16 -17.93
C CYS A 32 1.87 19.16 -17.51
N GLN A 33 1.94 19.44 -16.21
CA GLN A 33 3.01 20.22 -15.59
C GLN A 33 4.08 19.29 -15.03
N VAL A 34 5.22 19.85 -14.62
CA VAL A 34 6.20 19.12 -13.83
C VAL A 34 5.96 19.42 -12.36
N GLU A 35 5.93 18.38 -11.52
CA GLU A 35 5.87 18.50 -10.07
C GLU A 35 7.10 17.85 -9.42
N GLU A 36 7.49 18.38 -8.28
CA GLU A 36 8.52 17.81 -7.40
C GLU A 36 7.83 16.93 -6.36
N CYS A 37 8.25 15.66 -6.28
CA CYS A 37 7.62 14.70 -5.39
C CYS A 37 7.97 14.95 -3.93
N ALA A 38 6.97 14.80 -3.06
CA ALA A 38 7.15 14.94 -1.63
C ALA A 38 8.03 13.81 -1.04
N PRO A 39 8.63 14.00 0.14
CA PRO A 39 9.33 12.93 0.84
C PRO A 39 8.45 11.67 0.99
N GLY A 40 9.00 10.51 0.64
CA GLY A 40 8.25 9.23 0.63
C GLY A 40 7.46 8.95 -0.65
N GLN A 41 7.43 9.87 -1.62
CA GLN A 41 6.94 9.63 -2.98
C GLN A 41 8.13 9.40 -3.92
N ASP A 42 8.54 8.14 -4.06
CA ASP A 42 9.71 7.73 -4.84
C ASP A 42 9.32 7.10 -6.20
N LEU A 43 8.06 7.24 -6.62
CA LEU A 43 7.55 6.78 -7.92
C LEU A 43 6.80 7.89 -8.65
N CYS A 44 6.85 7.86 -9.98
CA CYS A 44 5.86 8.49 -10.83
C CYS A 44 4.80 7.47 -11.25
N ARG A 45 3.53 7.86 -11.26
CA ARG A 45 2.41 7.06 -11.78
C ARG A 45 1.81 7.63 -13.05
N THR A 46 1.20 6.75 -13.83
CA THR A 46 0.22 7.08 -14.88
C THR A 46 -0.96 6.14 -14.72
N THR A 47 -2.15 6.71 -14.56
CA THR A 47 -3.40 5.97 -14.43
C THR A 47 -4.24 6.29 -15.67
N VAL A 48 -4.67 5.26 -16.38
CA VAL A 48 -5.47 5.36 -17.60
C VAL A 48 -6.79 4.64 -17.35
N MET A 49 -7.89 5.38 -17.48
CA MET A 49 -9.23 4.82 -17.53
C MET A 49 -9.74 4.93 -18.97
N HIS A 50 -10.13 3.81 -19.55
CA HIS A 50 -10.71 3.73 -20.88
C HIS A 50 -12.09 3.10 -20.82
N VAL A 51 -13.10 3.80 -21.32
CA VAL A 51 -14.46 3.30 -21.46
C VAL A 51 -14.68 3.00 -22.94
N TRP A 52 -14.93 1.73 -23.25
CA TRP A 52 -15.25 1.25 -24.60
C TRP A 52 -16.76 1.09 -24.73
N GLY A 53 -17.36 1.65 -25.77
CA GLY A 53 -18.81 1.63 -25.99
C GLY A 53 -19.16 2.22 -27.35
N GLU A 54 -20.30 2.91 -27.43
CA GLU A 54 -20.66 3.72 -28.61
C GLU A 54 -19.75 4.95 -28.72
N ASP A 55 -19.55 5.65 -27.59
CA ASP A 55 -18.55 6.70 -27.44
C ASP A 55 -17.34 6.15 -26.66
N GLU A 56 -16.15 6.26 -27.25
CA GLU A 56 -14.90 5.93 -26.56
C GLU A 56 -14.42 7.13 -25.74
N LEU A 57 -14.16 6.90 -24.45
CA LEU A 57 -13.61 7.90 -23.54
C LEU A 57 -12.31 7.39 -22.93
N GLU A 58 -11.24 8.17 -23.06
CA GLU A 58 -9.97 7.94 -22.37
C GLU A 58 -9.66 9.10 -21.43
N VAL A 59 -9.45 8.77 -20.15
CA VAL A 59 -8.99 9.70 -19.11
C VAL A 59 -7.61 9.24 -18.67
N VAL A 60 -6.64 10.15 -18.71
CA VAL A 60 -5.27 9.89 -18.27
C VAL A 60 -4.89 10.85 -17.15
N GLU A 61 -4.50 10.27 -16.02
CA GLU A 61 -3.95 10.99 -14.89
C GLU A 61 -2.48 10.64 -14.69
N ARG A 62 -1.71 11.62 -14.22
CA ARG A 62 -0.29 11.44 -13.89
C ARG A 62 0.07 12.21 -12.63
N GLY A 63 1.07 11.71 -11.92
CA GLY A 63 1.68 12.43 -10.81
C GLY A 63 2.69 11.57 -10.05
N CYS A 64 3.11 12.05 -8.89
CA CYS A 64 3.91 11.33 -7.91
C CYS A 64 3.07 10.25 -7.21
N ALA A 65 3.76 9.24 -6.71
CA ALA A 65 3.17 8.10 -6.02
C ALA A 65 4.13 7.55 -4.96
N HIS A 66 3.57 6.91 -3.94
CA HIS A 66 4.35 6.26 -2.88
C HIS A 66 4.91 4.91 -3.32
N ALA A 67 5.96 4.46 -2.64
CA ALA A 67 6.75 3.27 -2.98
C ALA A 67 5.94 1.98 -3.09
N GLU A 68 4.82 1.91 -2.36
CA GLU A 68 3.95 0.75 -2.30
C GLU A 68 3.16 0.54 -3.60
N LYS A 69 3.06 1.55 -4.48
CA LYS A 69 2.29 1.43 -5.75
C LYS A 69 2.99 0.49 -6.75
N THR A 70 2.19 -0.27 -7.49
CA THR A 70 2.66 -1.27 -8.46
C THR A 70 1.92 -1.18 -9.79
N ASN A 71 2.49 -1.81 -10.83
CA ASN A 71 1.82 -1.93 -12.13
C ASN A 71 0.62 -2.87 -12.02
N ARG A 72 -0.54 -2.43 -12.50
CA ARG A 72 -1.78 -3.21 -12.42
C ARG A 72 -2.73 -2.90 -13.56
N THR A 73 -3.57 -3.88 -13.90
CA THR A 73 -4.66 -3.71 -14.86
C THR A 73 -5.92 -4.39 -14.35
N MET A 74 -7.07 -3.82 -14.75
CA MET A 74 -8.37 -4.38 -14.48
C MET A 74 -9.34 -3.95 -15.57
N SER A 75 -10.10 -4.87 -16.12
CA SER A 75 -11.12 -4.61 -17.13
C SER A 75 -12.37 -5.40 -16.84
N TYR A 76 -13.53 -4.75 -16.92
CA TYR A 76 -14.82 -5.35 -16.62
C TYR A 76 -15.94 -4.74 -17.47
N ARG A 77 -17.10 -5.39 -17.50
CA ARG A 77 -18.29 -4.93 -18.22
C ARG A 77 -19.24 -4.19 -17.30
N LEU A 78 -19.78 -3.08 -17.81
CA LEU A 78 -20.88 -2.31 -17.24
C LEU A 78 -21.95 -2.19 -18.33
N GLY A 79 -23.01 -3.00 -18.25
CA GLY A 79 -23.96 -3.16 -19.35
C GLY A 79 -23.28 -3.50 -20.69
N PRO A 80 -23.46 -2.68 -21.75
CA PRO A 80 -22.80 -2.90 -23.04
C PRO A 80 -21.33 -2.40 -23.07
N GLN A 81 -20.95 -1.54 -22.12
CA GLN A 81 -19.63 -0.91 -22.09
C GLN A 81 -18.58 -1.82 -21.46
N ILE A 82 -17.31 -1.59 -21.79
CA ILE A 82 -16.15 -2.19 -21.11
C ILE A 82 -15.36 -1.05 -20.48
N ILE A 83 -15.17 -1.11 -19.17
CA ILE A 83 -14.29 -0.22 -18.43
C ILE A 83 -12.93 -0.92 -18.30
N SER A 84 -11.85 -0.21 -18.61
CA SER A 84 -10.48 -0.69 -18.48
C SER A 84 -9.65 0.31 -17.71
N LEU A 85 -9.07 -0.13 -16.60
CA LEU A 85 -8.22 0.61 -15.70
C LEU A 85 -6.80 0.06 -15.82
N THR A 86 -5.83 0.93 -16.04
CA THR A 86 -4.41 0.57 -16.07
C THR A 86 -3.62 1.59 -15.28
N GLU A 87 -2.83 1.12 -14.32
CA GLU A 87 -1.88 1.95 -13.61
C GLU A 87 -0.46 1.42 -13.84
N THR A 88 0.44 2.33 -14.21
CA THR A 88 1.86 2.04 -14.41
C THR A 88 2.71 2.98 -13.58
N VAL A 89 3.75 2.45 -12.95
CA VAL A 89 4.70 3.18 -12.10
C VAL A 89 6.13 3.08 -12.60
N CYS A 90 6.94 4.10 -12.32
CA CYS A 90 8.36 4.17 -12.68
C CYS A 90 9.14 5.09 -11.71
N ARG A 91 10.47 4.95 -11.62
CA ARG A 91 11.30 5.53 -10.53
C ARG A 91 12.29 6.62 -10.99
N SER A 92 12.28 7.01 -12.27
CA SER A 92 13.22 8.00 -12.81
C SER A 92 12.55 9.34 -13.12
N ASN A 93 13.33 10.43 -13.10
CA ASN A 93 12.84 11.76 -13.38
C ASN A 93 12.06 11.82 -14.70
N LEU A 94 10.82 12.31 -14.61
CA LEU A 94 9.90 12.51 -15.72
C LEU A 94 9.63 11.23 -16.54
N CYS A 95 9.77 10.05 -15.94
CA CYS A 95 9.58 8.77 -16.63
C CYS A 95 8.14 8.55 -17.12
N ASN A 96 7.19 9.24 -16.51
CA ASN A 96 5.76 9.20 -16.87
C ASN A 96 5.37 10.29 -17.90
N ARG A 97 6.34 11.00 -18.50
CA ARG A 97 6.06 12.08 -19.47
C ARG A 97 5.21 11.58 -20.65
N PRO A 98 4.20 12.34 -21.10
CA PRO A 98 3.41 11.99 -22.28
C PRO A 98 4.30 11.71 -23.49
N ARG A 99 4.11 10.56 -24.14
CA ARG A 99 4.81 10.24 -25.40
C ARG A 99 3.93 10.67 -26.58
N PRO A 100 4.40 11.58 -27.45
CA PRO A 100 3.65 11.94 -28.66
C PRO A 100 3.57 10.74 -29.61
N GLY A 101 2.37 10.45 -30.13
CA GLY A 101 2.19 9.55 -31.28
C GLY A 101 2.19 8.04 -31.00
N GLN A 102 2.22 7.61 -29.73
CA GLN A 102 2.05 6.18 -29.42
C GLN A 102 0.57 5.86 -29.21
N ALA A 103 -0.17 5.70 -30.30
CA ALA A 103 -1.41 4.94 -30.26
C ALA A 103 -1.06 3.55 -29.70
N ARG A 104 -1.61 3.18 -28.55
CA ARG A 104 -1.44 1.84 -28.01
C ARG A 104 -2.12 0.88 -28.98
N THR A 105 -1.34 0.26 -29.85
CA THR A 105 -1.79 -0.90 -30.63
C THR A 105 -2.06 -2.02 -29.65
N PHE A 106 -3.33 -2.19 -29.26
CA PHE A 106 -3.75 -3.36 -28.52
C PHE A 106 -3.53 -4.57 -29.44
N ALA A 107 -2.57 -5.42 -29.08
CA ALA A 107 -2.34 -6.66 -29.78
C ALA A 107 -3.60 -7.53 -29.62
N MET A 108 -4.37 -7.62 -30.70
CA MET A 108 -5.64 -8.33 -30.76
C MET A 108 -5.35 -9.84 -30.81
N GLY A 109 -4.97 -10.39 -29.66
CA GLY A 109 -4.92 -11.84 -29.41
C GLY A 109 -6.19 -12.25 -28.68
N ARG A 110 -6.81 -13.38 -29.07
CA ARG A 110 -7.85 -14.02 -28.26
C ARG A 110 -7.16 -14.73 -27.10
N TYR A 111 -7.08 -14.08 -25.94
CA TYR A 111 -6.49 -14.65 -24.74
C TYR A 111 -7.55 -15.34 -23.88
N LEU A 112 -7.33 -15.37 -22.56
CA LEU A 112 -8.23 -15.97 -21.58
C LEU A 112 -9.63 -15.33 -21.64
N GLU A 113 -10.68 -16.15 -21.54
CA GLU A 113 -12.05 -15.68 -21.41
C GLU A 113 -12.51 -15.80 -19.96
N CYS A 114 -13.08 -14.73 -19.41
CA CYS A 114 -13.51 -14.63 -18.02
C CYS A 114 -14.98 -14.23 -17.91
N ILE A 115 -15.57 -14.44 -16.74
CA ILE A 115 -16.84 -13.84 -16.36
C ILE A 115 -16.61 -12.38 -15.95
N SER A 116 -17.55 -11.50 -16.28
CA SER A 116 -17.47 -10.09 -15.95
C SER A 116 -18.82 -9.48 -15.58
N CYS A 117 -18.80 -8.67 -14.53
CA CYS A 117 -19.93 -7.97 -13.96
C CYS A 117 -19.41 -6.87 -13.02
N THR A 118 -20.31 -5.99 -12.58
CA THR A 118 -20.04 -4.97 -11.56
C THR A 118 -21.30 -4.70 -10.71
N SER A 119 -21.10 -4.24 -9.48
CA SER A 119 -22.18 -3.76 -8.60
C SER A 119 -22.84 -2.48 -9.09
N SER A 120 -22.17 -1.65 -9.89
CA SER A 120 -22.75 -0.37 -10.36
C SER A 120 -24.04 -0.54 -11.16
N ASP A 121 -24.18 -1.63 -11.94
CA ASP A 121 -25.42 -1.97 -12.66
C ASP A 121 -26.16 -3.18 -12.05
N LEU A 122 -25.75 -3.61 -10.86
CA LEU A 122 -26.25 -4.79 -10.15
C LEU A 122 -26.11 -6.09 -10.95
N SER A 123 -25.19 -6.16 -11.92
CA SER A 123 -25.03 -7.33 -12.78
C SER A 123 -24.43 -8.52 -12.03
N CYS A 124 -23.56 -8.28 -11.05
CA CYS A 124 -22.99 -9.35 -10.22
C CYS A 124 -24.06 -9.97 -9.31
N GLU A 125 -24.78 -9.15 -8.58
CA GLU A 125 -25.77 -9.53 -7.57
C GLU A 125 -26.98 -10.21 -8.21
N ARG A 126 -27.40 -9.76 -9.39
CA ARG A 126 -28.54 -10.33 -10.12
C ARG A 126 -28.17 -11.51 -11.02
N GLY A 127 -26.91 -11.95 -11.02
CA GLY A 127 -26.44 -13.04 -11.87
C GLY A 127 -26.55 -12.74 -13.37
N ARG A 128 -26.49 -11.46 -13.76
CA ARG A 128 -26.52 -11.00 -15.17
C ARG A 128 -25.10 -10.88 -15.73
N GLU A 129 -24.25 -11.81 -15.31
CA GLU A 129 -22.84 -11.84 -15.61
C GLU A 129 -22.59 -12.14 -17.10
N GLN A 130 -21.65 -11.42 -17.70
CA GLN A 130 -21.33 -11.51 -19.12
C GLN A 130 -19.94 -12.13 -19.33
N SER A 131 -19.64 -12.55 -20.56
CA SER A 131 -18.28 -13.01 -20.90
C SER A 131 -17.41 -11.84 -21.37
N LEU A 132 -16.15 -11.83 -20.95
CA LEU A 132 -15.14 -10.85 -21.33
C LEU A 132 -13.87 -11.57 -21.77
N GLN A 133 -13.36 -11.22 -22.95
CA GLN A 133 -12.08 -11.70 -23.45
C GLN A 133 -10.98 -10.78 -22.95
N CYS A 134 -9.98 -11.33 -22.27
CA CYS A 134 -8.83 -10.58 -21.80
C CYS A 134 -7.98 -10.10 -22.98
N ARG A 135 -7.31 -8.96 -22.81
CA ARG A 135 -6.58 -8.27 -23.89
C ARG A 135 -5.08 -8.45 -23.80
N LEU A 136 -4.58 -8.86 -22.64
CA LEU A 136 -3.15 -9.07 -22.41
C LEU A 136 -2.88 -10.52 -22.00
N PRO A 137 -1.74 -11.11 -22.43
CA PRO A 137 -1.42 -12.51 -22.13
C PRO A 137 -1.16 -12.78 -20.64
N ARG A 138 -0.88 -11.74 -19.85
CA ARG A 138 -0.64 -11.84 -18.40
C ARG A 138 -1.90 -11.64 -17.57
N GLU A 139 -3.02 -11.26 -18.19
CA GLU A 139 -4.28 -11.09 -17.48
C GLU A 139 -4.85 -12.44 -17.06
N GLN A 140 -5.41 -12.45 -15.85
CA GLN A 140 -6.12 -13.56 -15.24
C GLN A 140 -7.58 -13.17 -15.07
N CYS A 141 -8.44 -14.16 -14.85
CA CYS A 141 -9.78 -13.88 -14.38
C CYS A 141 -9.71 -13.44 -12.92
N ILE A 142 -10.33 -12.31 -12.62
CA ILE A 142 -10.33 -11.71 -11.29
C ILE A 142 -11.75 -11.54 -10.75
N GLU A 143 -11.85 -11.58 -9.43
CA GLU A 143 -13.01 -11.20 -8.65
C GLU A 143 -12.52 -10.36 -7.47
N VAL A 144 -12.98 -9.11 -7.41
CA VAL A 144 -12.65 -8.13 -6.38
C VAL A 144 -13.90 -7.86 -5.57
N VAL A 145 -13.75 -7.88 -4.25
CA VAL A 145 -14.80 -7.52 -3.29
C VAL A 145 -14.29 -6.40 -2.40
N THR A 146 -15.08 -5.34 -2.26
CA THR A 146 -14.79 -4.17 -1.44
C THR A 146 -16.05 -3.77 -0.67
N HIS A 147 -16.06 -3.99 0.64
CA HIS A 147 -17.16 -3.57 1.50
C HIS A 147 -16.61 -2.75 2.66
N ASN A 148 -17.07 -1.51 2.82
CA ASN A 148 -16.70 -0.60 3.91
C ASN A 148 -17.97 -0.14 4.63
N SER A 149 -18.13 -0.49 5.91
CA SER A 149 -19.30 -0.09 6.70
C SER A 149 -19.23 1.34 7.27
N LEU A 150 -18.12 2.06 7.04
CA LEU A 150 -17.87 3.39 7.64
C LEU A 150 -18.09 4.54 6.65
N GLU A 151 -18.39 4.24 5.38
CA GLU A 151 -18.67 5.23 4.33
C GLU A 151 -20.18 5.46 4.14
N ASP A 152 -20.90 5.69 5.24
CA ASP A 152 -22.28 6.24 5.24
C ASP A 152 -22.31 7.75 4.87
N THR A 153 -21.31 8.24 4.15
CA THR A 153 -21.29 9.60 3.60
C THR A 153 -21.41 9.53 2.08
N GLU A 154 -22.62 9.80 1.58
CA GLU A 154 -23.15 9.97 0.20
C GLU A 154 -22.20 10.38 -0.96
N SER A 155 -21.00 9.82 -1.14
CA SER A 155 -20.07 10.31 -2.18
C SER A 155 -19.14 9.31 -2.85
N SER A 156 -19.32 8.01 -2.68
CA SER A 156 -18.86 7.04 -3.70
C SER A 156 -19.68 5.77 -3.57
N THR A 157 -20.51 5.47 -4.57
CA THR A 157 -21.01 4.12 -4.80
C THR A 157 -19.82 3.26 -5.24
N ASP A 158 -18.94 2.93 -4.30
CA ASP A 158 -17.81 2.06 -4.58
C ASP A 158 -18.36 0.70 -5.01
N GLU A 159 -17.80 0.17 -6.10
CA GLU A 159 -18.23 -1.12 -6.63
C GLU A 159 -17.93 -2.22 -5.61
N HIS A 160 -18.98 -2.72 -4.94
CA HIS A 160 -18.81 -3.76 -3.93
C HIS A 160 -18.25 -5.06 -4.51
N HIS A 161 -18.64 -5.36 -5.74
CA HIS A 161 -18.24 -6.54 -6.47
C HIS A 161 -17.89 -6.18 -7.90
N THR A 162 -16.73 -6.63 -8.34
CA THR A 162 -16.34 -6.50 -9.74
C THR A 162 -15.64 -7.77 -10.21
N ARG A 163 -16.06 -8.28 -11.36
CA ARG A 163 -15.44 -9.43 -12.04
C ARG A 163 -14.95 -9.04 -13.42
N GLY A 164 -13.84 -9.63 -13.84
CA GLY A 164 -13.36 -9.44 -15.19
C GLY A 164 -11.96 -9.99 -15.43
N CYS A 165 -11.18 -9.25 -16.20
CA CYS A 165 -9.81 -9.56 -16.56
C CYS A 165 -8.85 -8.60 -15.85
N GLY A 166 -7.70 -9.08 -15.41
CA GLY A 166 -6.71 -8.16 -14.85
C GLY A 166 -5.43 -8.84 -14.37
N PHE A 167 -4.47 -7.99 -14.04
CA PHE A 167 -3.31 -8.34 -13.25
C PHE A 167 -3.26 -7.38 -12.07
N LEU A 168 -3.61 -7.88 -10.89
CA LEU A 168 -3.59 -7.14 -9.64
C LEU A 168 -2.49 -7.70 -8.73
N PRO A 169 -1.93 -6.89 -7.81
CA PRO A 169 -1.06 -7.39 -6.75
C PRO A 169 -1.71 -8.55 -6.00
N GLY A 170 -0.94 -9.46 -5.39
CA GLY A 170 -1.50 -10.65 -4.73
C GLY A 170 -2.17 -11.69 -5.64
N CYS A 171 -2.11 -11.54 -6.97
CA CYS A 171 -2.33 -12.64 -7.89
C CYS A 171 -1.01 -13.42 -8.12
N PRO A 172 -1.02 -14.77 -8.16
CA PRO A 172 -2.18 -15.67 -8.01
C PRO A 172 -2.68 -15.71 -6.55
N GLY A 173 -3.99 -15.52 -6.37
CA GLY A 173 -4.66 -15.43 -5.07
C GLY A 173 -5.20 -16.78 -4.55
N PRO A 174 -6.09 -16.79 -3.53
CA PRO A 174 -6.79 -15.63 -2.98
C PRO A 174 -5.98 -14.85 -1.95
N THR A 175 -6.25 -13.55 -1.87
CA THR A 175 -5.75 -12.66 -0.81
C THR A 175 -6.92 -11.85 -0.27
N GLY A 176 -6.90 -11.52 1.01
CA GLY A 176 -8.00 -10.79 1.62
C GLY A 176 -7.76 -10.36 3.05
N PHE A 177 -8.63 -9.46 3.50
CA PHE A 177 -8.71 -8.91 4.84
C PHE A 177 -10.17 -8.72 5.25
N HIS A 178 -10.47 -8.99 6.52
CA HIS A 178 -11.74 -8.55 7.10
C HIS A 178 -11.58 -8.19 8.57
N ASN A 179 -12.44 -7.28 9.01
CA ASN A 179 -12.65 -6.97 10.41
C ASN A 179 -14.16 -6.70 10.61
N ASN A 180 -14.53 -6.00 11.68
CA ASN A 180 -15.93 -5.71 11.97
C ASN A 180 -16.59 -4.72 11.00
N HIS A 181 -15.80 -3.94 10.26
CA HIS A 181 -16.27 -2.83 9.43
C HIS A 181 -16.02 -3.04 7.94
N SER A 182 -14.90 -3.65 7.61
CA SER A 182 -14.43 -3.80 6.24
C SER A 182 -14.20 -5.25 5.86
N PHE A 183 -14.50 -5.56 4.59
CA PHE A 183 -14.18 -6.83 3.95
C PHE A 183 -13.63 -6.56 2.56
N HIS A 184 -12.40 -7.01 2.34
CA HIS A 184 -11.72 -6.94 1.05
C HIS A 184 -11.23 -8.31 0.65
N TYR A 185 -11.50 -8.69 -0.59
CA TYR A 185 -11.13 -10.01 -1.09
C TYR A 185 -10.79 -9.94 -2.56
N LEU A 186 -9.66 -10.53 -2.92
CA LEU A 186 -9.22 -10.68 -4.30
C LEU A 186 -9.00 -12.16 -4.58
N ARG A 187 -9.68 -12.66 -5.60
CA ARG A 187 -9.45 -14.00 -6.16
C ARG A 187 -8.99 -13.86 -7.61
N CYS A 188 -7.94 -14.59 -7.95
CA CYS A 188 -7.43 -14.65 -9.32
C CYS A 188 -7.28 -16.10 -9.76
N CYS A 189 -7.56 -16.39 -11.02
CA CYS A 189 -7.42 -17.72 -11.60
C CYS A 189 -7.14 -17.64 -13.11
N ASN A 190 -6.52 -18.68 -13.67
CA ASN A 190 -5.91 -18.66 -15.01
C ASN A 190 -6.51 -19.67 -15.99
N SER A 191 -7.76 -20.10 -15.78
CA SER A 191 -8.49 -20.98 -16.69
C SER A 191 -9.81 -20.34 -17.15
N THR A 192 -10.31 -20.77 -18.31
CA THR A 192 -11.48 -20.14 -18.93
C THR A 192 -12.68 -20.12 -17.98
N LYS A 193 -13.22 -18.91 -17.72
CA LYS A 193 -14.40 -18.63 -16.89
C LYS A 193 -14.30 -19.21 -15.47
N CYS A 194 -13.09 -19.31 -14.92
CA CYS A 194 -12.84 -19.86 -13.59
C CYS A 194 -13.36 -18.97 -12.44
N ASN A 195 -13.63 -17.68 -12.70
CA ASN A 195 -14.22 -16.74 -11.76
C ASN A 195 -15.77 -16.74 -11.79
N ARG A 196 -16.38 -17.80 -12.34
CA ARG A 196 -17.83 -18.02 -12.29
C ARG A 196 -18.26 -18.50 -10.90
N GLY A 197 -19.48 -18.14 -10.50
CA GLY A 197 -20.12 -18.66 -9.29
C GLY A 197 -20.97 -17.59 -8.61
N PRO A 198 -21.57 -17.91 -7.44
CA PRO A 198 -22.21 -16.89 -6.62
C PRO A 198 -21.18 -15.84 -6.19
N VAL A 199 -21.67 -14.62 -5.93
CA VAL A 199 -20.84 -13.54 -5.40
C VAL A 199 -20.26 -13.92 -4.04
N ILE A 200 -18.99 -13.58 -3.80
CA ILE A 200 -18.33 -13.86 -2.51
C ILE A 200 -18.79 -12.83 -1.48
N GLU A 201 -19.41 -13.33 -0.41
CA GLU A 201 -19.72 -12.55 0.79
C GLU A 201 -18.98 -13.12 1.99
N LEU A 202 -18.62 -12.27 2.95
CA LEU A 202 -17.92 -12.68 4.17
C LEU A 202 -18.72 -13.75 4.94
N GLN A 203 -20.04 -13.62 4.98
CA GLN A 203 -20.93 -14.56 5.70
C GLN A 203 -20.89 -15.98 5.10
N ASN A 204 -20.64 -16.08 3.80
CA ASN A 204 -20.54 -17.34 3.07
C ASN A 204 -19.18 -18.03 3.25
N LEU A 205 -18.18 -17.33 3.82
CA LEU A 205 -16.90 -17.93 4.17
C LEU A 205 -17.00 -18.61 5.55
N PRO A 206 -16.60 -19.90 5.67
CA PRO A 206 -16.71 -20.63 6.93
C PRO A 206 -15.74 -20.04 7.97
N PRO A 207 -16.12 -19.99 9.26
CA PRO A 207 -15.18 -19.66 10.33
C PRO A 207 -13.99 -20.63 10.33
N ASN A 208 -12.77 -20.12 10.54
CA ASN A 208 -11.54 -20.92 10.52
C ASN A 208 -10.97 -21.23 11.92
N GLY A 209 -11.66 -20.79 12.98
CA GLY A 209 -11.29 -21.05 14.38
C GLY A 209 -10.30 -20.05 14.99
N VAL A 210 -9.76 -19.12 14.20
CA VAL A 210 -8.92 -18.02 14.71
C VAL A 210 -9.80 -16.84 15.12
N GLN A 211 -9.45 -16.15 16.19
CA GLN A 211 -10.06 -14.86 16.54
C GLN A 211 -8.99 -13.78 16.62
N CYS A 212 -9.26 -12.59 16.09
CA CYS A 212 -8.32 -11.48 16.09
C CYS A 212 -9.00 -10.21 16.59
N TYR A 213 -8.20 -9.29 17.15
CA TYR A 213 -8.69 -7.96 17.45
C TYR A 213 -9.01 -7.22 16.15
N SER A 214 -10.09 -6.45 16.20
CA SER A 214 -10.67 -5.66 15.11
C SER A 214 -10.84 -4.24 15.59
N CYS A 215 -10.38 -3.29 14.78
CA CYS A 215 -10.60 -1.87 14.98
C CYS A 215 -10.22 -1.10 13.72
N GLU A 216 -10.79 0.10 13.57
CA GLU A 216 -10.38 1.10 12.58
C GLU A 216 -10.43 2.49 13.22
N GLY A 217 -9.42 3.32 12.98
CA GLY A 217 -9.38 4.67 13.53
C GLY A 217 -7.95 5.08 13.85
N ASN A 218 -7.74 5.84 14.90
CA ASN A 218 -6.41 6.12 15.44
C ASN A 218 -6.19 5.33 16.74
N GLY A 219 -4.95 5.27 17.24
CA GLY A 219 -4.64 4.50 18.46
C GLY A 219 -5.35 4.96 19.74
N THR A 220 -5.98 6.14 19.73
CA THR A 220 -6.72 6.72 20.88
C THR A 220 -8.24 6.70 20.71
N HIS A 221 -8.73 6.62 19.48
CA HIS A 221 -10.12 6.71 19.07
C HIS A 221 -10.36 5.72 17.93
N GLY A 222 -11.26 4.76 18.14
CA GLY A 222 -11.52 3.65 17.22
C GLY A 222 -10.64 2.43 17.49
N CYS A 223 -9.33 2.62 17.71
CA CYS A 223 -8.36 1.54 17.96
C CYS A 223 -7.74 1.55 19.36
N SER A 224 -8.39 2.17 20.35
CA SER A 224 -7.98 2.05 21.75
C SER A 224 -8.20 0.61 22.28
N SER A 225 -7.62 0.28 23.43
CA SER A 225 -7.81 -1.02 24.07
C SER A 225 -9.26 -1.30 24.46
N SER A 226 -10.04 -0.26 24.77
CA SER A 226 -11.46 -0.36 25.12
C SER A 226 -12.38 -0.46 23.90
N GLU A 227 -11.95 0.01 22.73
CA GLU A 227 -12.76 0.02 21.50
C GLU A 227 -12.44 -1.18 20.58
N SER A 228 -11.29 -1.82 20.78
CA SER A 228 -10.92 -3.01 20.01
C SER A 228 -11.73 -4.23 20.44
N SER A 229 -12.39 -4.89 19.49
CA SER A 229 -13.22 -6.08 19.73
C SER A 229 -12.63 -7.33 19.08
N LEU A 230 -12.91 -8.51 19.61
CA LEU A 230 -12.53 -9.78 18.97
C LEU A 230 -13.54 -10.14 17.88
N VAL A 231 -13.04 -10.48 16.70
CA VAL A 231 -13.84 -11.01 15.59
C VAL A 231 -13.40 -12.42 15.24
N SER A 232 -14.35 -13.26 14.82
CA SER A 232 -14.05 -14.61 14.34
C SER A 232 -13.59 -14.58 12.90
N CYS A 233 -12.38 -15.06 12.65
CA CYS A 233 -11.80 -15.11 11.33
C CYS A 233 -12.49 -16.15 10.43
N ARG A 234 -12.50 -15.88 9.12
CA ARG A 234 -13.27 -16.65 8.13
C ARG A 234 -12.44 -16.95 6.89
N GLY A 235 -12.76 -18.07 6.24
CA GLY A 235 -12.09 -18.51 5.03
C GLY A 235 -10.57 -18.59 5.19
N PRO A 236 -9.79 -18.17 4.18
CA PRO A 236 -8.33 -18.24 4.23
C PRO A 236 -7.67 -17.13 5.07
N MET A 237 -8.45 -16.23 5.67
CA MET A 237 -7.93 -15.11 6.46
C MET A 237 -7.61 -15.58 7.87
N ASP A 238 -6.53 -16.32 8.04
CA ASP A 238 -6.16 -17.05 9.26
C ASP A 238 -5.05 -16.38 10.10
N GLN A 239 -4.61 -15.18 9.71
CA GLN A 239 -3.63 -14.40 10.46
C GLN A 239 -4.28 -13.19 11.12
N CYS A 240 -3.77 -12.81 12.29
CA CYS A 240 -4.13 -11.54 12.89
C CYS A 240 -3.19 -10.46 12.36
N LEU A 241 -3.78 -9.39 11.86
CA LEU A 241 -3.09 -8.26 11.27
C LEU A 241 -3.23 -7.02 12.16
N GLN A 242 -2.18 -6.22 12.19
CA GLN A 242 -2.16 -4.85 12.62
C GLN A 242 -1.44 -4.03 11.55
N ALA A 243 -2.05 -2.93 11.12
CA ALA A 243 -1.40 -1.94 10.28
C ALA A 243 -1.53 -0.55 10.86
N THR A 244 -0.49 0.24 10.67
CA THR A 244 -0.47 1.66 10.98
C THR A 244 0.05 2.42 9.77
N GLY A 245 -0.55 3.56 9.46
CA GLY A 245 -0.10 4.45 8.40
C GLY A 245 -0.71 5.83 8.56
N THR A 246 -0.60 6.65 7.53
CA THR A 246 -1.21 7.99 7.49
C THR A 246 -2.31 8.05 6.44
N LYS A 247 -3.46 8.64 6.79
CA LYS A 247 -4.63 8.79 5.90
C LYS A 247 -4.89 10.27 5.60
N GLY A 248 -5.14 10.59 4.32
CA GLY A 248 -5.57 11.90 3.86
C GLY A 248 -4.52 13.02 3.92
N PRO A 249 -4.84 14.23 3.45
CA PRO A 249 -3.90 15.35 3.31
C PRO A 249 -3.36 15.88 4.65
N GLY A 250 -4.01 15.56 5.77
CA GLY A 250 -3.56 15.92 7.12
C GLY A 250 -2.55 14.94 7.72
N ASN A 251 -2.16 13.88 7.00
CA ASN A 251 -1.30 12.79 7.51
C ASN A 251 -1.77 12.25 8.88
N ALA A 252 -3.08 12.08 9.02
CA ALA A 252 -3.64 11.60 10.29
C ALA A 252 -3.23 10.15 10.51
N ASN A 253 -2.69 9.86 11.70
CA ASN A 253 -2.33 8.50 12.07
C ASN A 253 -3.58 7.62 12.05
N PHE A 254 -3.51 6.53 11.28
CA PHE A 254 -4.56 5.56 11.14
C PHE A 254 -4.01 4.18 11.51
N THR A 255 -4.80 3.44 12.30
CA THR A 255 -4.54 2.09 12.76
C THR A 255 -5.71 1.22 12.35
N LEU A 256 -5.38 0.00 11.92
CA LEU A 256 -6.32 -1.00 11.45
C LEU A 256 -5.91 -2.35 12.06
N ARG A 257 -6.88 -3.08 12.60
CA ARG A 257 -6.70 -4.47 13.06
C ARG A 257 -7.78 -5.36 12.47
N GLY A 258 -7.44 -6.62 12.21
CA GLY A 258 -8.39 -7.59 11.70
C GLY A 258 -7.75 -8.94 11.38
N CYS A 259 -8.48 -9.75 10.63
CA CYS A 259 -8.03 -11.03 10.10
C CYS A 259 -7.55 -10.85 8.66
N SER A 260 -6.43 -11.47 8.28
CA SER A 260 -5.90 -11.39 6.92
C SER A 260 -5.36 -12.73 6.44
N THR A 261 -5.26 -12.86 5.12
CA THR A 261 -4.41 -13.88 4.49
C THR A 261 -2.92 -13.54 4.67
N ALA A 262 -2.05 -14.53 4.54
CA ALA A 262 -0.60 -14.32 4.58
C ALA A 262 -0.09 -13.34 3.50
N SER A 263 -0.60 -13.43 2.27
CA SER A 263 -0.24 -12.56 1.15
C SER A 263 -0.60 -11.10 1.41
N TRP A 264 -1.76 -10.87 2.01
CA TRP A 264 -2.23 -9.52 2.35
C TRP A 264 -1.29 -8.78 3.33
N CYS A 265 -0.52 -9.52 4.14
CA CYS A 265 0.47 -8.94 5.06
C CYS A 265 1.74 -8.41 4.37
N GLN A 266 2.05 -8.92 3.17
CA GLN A 266 3.30 -8.64 2.46
C GLN A 266 3.09 -7.68 1.29
N ASP A 267 1.87 -7.67 0.75
CA ASP A 267 1.52 -6.90 -0.44
C ASP A 267 1.14 -5.45 -0.13
N SER A 268 1.18 -4.61 -1.16
CA SER A 268 0.72 -3.22 -1.12
C SER A 268 -0.80 -3.04 -1.00
N HIS A 269 -1.56 -4.13 -0.93
CA HIS A 269 -3.03 -4.14 -0.89
C HIS A 269 -3.60 -3.18 0.13
N MET A 270 -2.98 -3.12 1.30
CA MET A 270 -3.39 -2.25 2.40
C MET A 270 -3.26 -0.76 2.06
N ALA A 271 -2.18 -0.37 1.38
CA ALA A 271 -1.95 1.02 0.99
C ALA A 271 -3.02 1.48 0.00
N ASP A 272 -3.37 0.61 -0.96
CA ASP A 272 -4.38 0.91 -1.97
C ASP A 272 -5.80 0.89 -1.40
N THR A 273 -6.13 -0.16 -0.65
CA THR A 273 -7.49 -0.41 -0.13
C THR A 273 -7.92 0.64 0.87
N PHE A 274 -7.03 1.05 1.78
CA PHE A 274 -7.35 2.02 2.83
C PHE A 274 -6.80 3.43 2.53
N SER A 275 -6.25 3.64 1.34
CA SER A 275 -5.58 4.90 0.93
C SER A 275 -4.55 5.38 1.96
N LEU A 276 -3.72 4.45 2.43
CA LEU A 276 -2.70 4.69 3.45
C LEU A 276 -1.33 4.90 2.84
N THR A 277 -0.56 5.77 3.49
CA THR A 277 0.85 6.03 3.17
C THR A 277 1.72 5.78 4.40
N HIS A 278 3.04 5.63 4.21
CA HIS A 278 3.98 5.29 5.30
C HIS A 278 3.55 4.06 6.09
N LEU A 279 3.19 3.00 5.36
CA LEU A 279 2.54 1.83 5.92
C LEU A 279 3.52 0.96 6.72
N SER A 280 3.12 0.57 7.93
CA SER A 280 3.77 -0.46 8.72
C SER A 280 2.77 -1.56 9.02
N VAL A 281 3.04 -2.78 8.54
CA VAL A 281 2.19 -3.95 8.72
C VAL A 281 2.90 -4.96 9.63
N SER A 282 2.15 -5.51 10.58
CA SER A 282 2.56 -6.62 11.43
C SER A 282 1.49 -7.70 11.38
N CYS A 283 1.91 -8.94 11.17
CA CYS A 283 1.03 -10.10 11.18
C CYS A 283 1.58 -11.18 12.11
N CYS A 284 0.66 -11.88 12.77
CA CYS A 284 0.99 -12.96 13.68
C CYS A 284 -0.02 -14.10 13.55
N LYS A 285 0.42 -15.30 13.94
CA LYS A 285 -0.44 -16.48 14.01
C LYS A 285 -0.84 -16.74 15.45
N GLY A 286 -2.09 -17.15 15.62
CA GLY A 286 -2.68 -17.46 16.92
C GLY A 286 -3.73 -16.44 17.35
N THR A 287 -4.72 -16.92 18.09
CA THR A 287 -5.86 -16.10 18.52
C THR A 287 -5.41 -14.92 19.38
N GLY A 288 -5.88 -13.72 19.02
CA GLY A 288 -5.70 -12.49 19.80
C GLY A 288 -4.27 -11.94 19.83
N CYS A 289 -3.34 -12.46 19.01
CA CYS A 289 -1.94 -12.04 19.06
C CYS A 289 -1.73 -10.56 18.64
N ASN A 290 -2.68 -9.97 17.91
CA ASN A 290 -2.70 -8.55 17.56
C ASN A 290 -3.39 -7.69 18.63
N HIS A 291 -3.21 -8.00 19.91
CA HIS A 291 -3.76 -7.21 21.01
C HIS A 291 -3.09 -5.81 21.10
N PRO A 292 -3.83 -4.72 21.39
CA PRO A 292 -3.26 -3.37 21.49
C PRO A 292 -2.12 -3.21 22.51
N ALA A 293 -2.17 -3.91 23.64
CA ALA A 293 -1.08 -3.94 24.64
C ALA A 293 0.26 -4.49 24.11
N SER A 294 0.26 -5.26 23.01
CA SER A 294 1.49 -5.72 22.36
C SER A 294 2.28 -4.57 21.70
N ASP A 295 1.66 -3.41 21.47
CA ASP A 295 2.30 -2.23 20.87
C ASP A 295 3.44 -1.67 21.75
N VAL A 296 3.36 -1.90 23.07
CA VAL A 296 4.38 -1.45 24.04
C VAL A 296 5.70 -2.19 23.83
N HIS A 297 5.64 -3.49 23.50
CA HIS A 297 6.85 -4.29 23.30
C HIS A 297 7.60 -3.91 22.01
N TYR A 298 6.91 -3.45 20.96
CA TYR A 298 7.56 -3.04 19.71
C TYR A 298 8.24 -1.66 19.83
N ARG A 299 7.65 -0.73 20.59
CA ARG A 299 8.30 0.57 20.91
C ARG A 299 9.45 0.45 21.93
N SER A 300 9.43 -0.59 22.77
CA SER A 300 10.52 -0.87 23.72
C SER A 300 11.66 -1.74 23.15
N GLY A 301 11.58 -2.15 21.89
CA GLY A 301 12.66 -2.85 21.17
C GLY A 301 13.83 -1.96 20.71
N GLY A 302 13.91 -0.71 21.22
CA GLY A 302 15.09 0.13 21.06
C GLY A 302 16.25 -0.43 21.88
N ALA A 303 17.37 -0.71 21.19
CA ALA A 303 18.72 -1.07 21.66
C ALA A 303 18.87 -1.46 23.15
N PRO A 304 19.46 -2.64 23.47
CA PRO A 304 19.88 -2.93 24.83
C PRO A 304 20.72 -1.76 25.35
N ARG A 305 20.27 -1.10 26.41
CA ARG A 305 21.10 -0.17 27.16
C ARG A 305 22.40 -0.91 27.48
N PRO A 306 23.58 -0.36 27.16
CA PRO A 306 24.82 -0.90 27.71
C PRO A 306 24.67 -0.90 29.23
N GLY A 307 24.67 -2.09 29.84
CA GLY A 307 24.72 -2.20 31.28
C GLY A 307 25.95 -1.47 31.83
N PRO A 308 25.89 -0.94 33.05
CA PRO A 308 27.03 -0.24 33.64
C PRO A 308 28.21 -1.20 33.73
N VAL A 309 29.28 -0.88 33.00
CA VAL A 309 30.54 -1.60 33.04
C VAL A 309 31.12 -1.42 34.46
N PRO A 310 31.44 -2.48 35.20
CA PRO A 310 32.11 -2.34 36.48
C PRO A 310 33.55 -1.86 36.23
N LEU A 311 33.88 -0.70 36.82
CA LEU A 311 35.23 -0.16 36.91
C LEU A 311 36.16 -1.18 37.59
N SER A 312 36.98 -1.88 36.82
CA SER A 312 38.11 -2.65 37.35
C SER A 312 39.27 -1.69 37.59
N LEU A 313 39.45 -1.31 38.86
CA LEU A 313 40.65 -0.71 39.39
C LEU A 313 41.78 -1.76 39.39
N ALA A 314 42.71 -1.66 38.45
CA ALA A 314 44.02 -2.28 38.58
C ALA A 314 45.10 -1.25 38.21
N SER A 315 45.74 -0.77 39.26
CA SER A 315 46.81 0.19 39.35
C SER A 315 48.10 -0.31 38.70
N THR A 316 48.89 0.58 38.09
CA THR A 316 50.36 0.75 38.30
C THR A 316 50.83 1.93 37.45
N LEU A 317 50.95 3.13 38.04
CA LEU A 317 52.18 3.74 38.59
C LEU A 317 53.27 3.99 37.54
N LEU A 318 53.58 5.26 37.28
CA LEU A 318 54.89 5.89 37.57
C LEU A 318 55.01 7.34 37.04
N VAL A 319 55.45 8.22 37.96
CA VAL A 319 56.38 9.36 37.75
C VAL A 319 55.79 10.61 37.06
N THR A 320 55.18 11.54 37.80
CA THR A 320 55.75 12.66 38.61
C THR A 320 56.25 13.88 37.83
N ILE A 321 55.96 15.04 38.43
CA ILE A 321 56.61 16.37 38.28
C ILE A 321 56.14 17.18 37.06
N ARG A 322 55.71 18.44 37.15
CA ARG A 322 55.34 19.38 38.21
C ARG A 322 54.98 20.68 37.46
N LEU A 323 54.38 21.61 38.21
CA LEU A 323 54.44 23.08 38.04
C LEU A 323 53.44 23.76 37.09
N TRP A 324 52.42 24.32 37.75
CA TRP A 324 52.15 25.76 37.84
C TRP A 324 51.65 26.53 36.61
N GLY A 325 50.54 27.24 36.88
CA GLY A 325 50.11 28.46 36.19
C GLY A 325 49.15 28.15 35.04
N GLY A 326 47.88 28.56 35.06
CA GLY A 326 47.21 29.58 35.83
C GLY A 326 46.19 30.23 34.90
N VAL A 327 44.99 30.49 35.44
CA VAL A 327 44.15 31.67 35.17
C VAL A 327 43.69 31.84 33.69
N LEU A 328 42.42 31.52 33.40
CA LEU A 328 41.30 32.47 33.32
C LEU A 328 41.44 33.47 32.15
N LEU A 329 40.50 33.41 31.19
CA LEU A 329 39.54 34.51 30.98
C LEU A 329 38.50 34.14 29.92
N TRP A 330 37.25 34.38 30.29
CA TRP A 330 36.04 34.37 29.50
C TRP A 330 36.09 35.34 28.31
N THR A 331 35.47 34.96 27.19
CA THR A 331 34.18 35.48 26.71
C THR A 331 33.54 34.44 25.81
#